data_AF-A0A524K8J7-F1
#
_entry.id   AF-A0A524K8J7-F1
#
_cell.length_a   1.000
_cell.length_b   1.000
_cell.length_c   1.000
_cell.angle_alpha   90.00
_cell.angle_beta   90.00
_cell.angle_gamma   90.00
#
_symmetry.space_group_name_H-M   'P 1'
#
loop_
_entity.id
_entity.type
_entity.pdbx_description
1 polymer ?
#
loop_
_entity_poly.entity_id
_entity_poly.type
_entity_poly.pdbx_seq_one_letter_code
_entity_poly.pdbx_strand_id
1 'polypeptide(L)'
;MTAAPPGRKSCTVGVYLFDDVEILDFAGPYEVFTTASRLSHRATPASPEPFTVCTIARTRDLVRARAGLLVQPDYSAARHPSLDVLIVPGGVVTAELAEPEV
;
A
#
# COMPACT_ATOMS: atom_id res chain seq x y z
N MET A 1 -5.90 -20.04 -34.31
CA MET A 1 -5.20 -20.31 -33.04
C MET A 1 -4.97 -18.97 -32.36
N THR A 2 -5.91 -18.54 -31.52
CA THR A 2 -5.87 -17.23 -30.88
C THR A 2 -4.86 -17.31 -29.73
N ALA A 3 -3.85 -16.43 -29.75
CA ALA A 3 -2.88 -16.34 -28.68
C ALA A 3 -3.61 -16.11 -27.34
N ALA A 4 -3.21 -16.83 -26.29
CA ALA A 4 -3.69 -16.57 -24.94
C ALA A 4 -3.42 -15.08 -24.60
N PRO A 5 -4.38 -14.37 -23.97
CA PRO A 5 -4.16 -12.99 -23.57
C PRO A 5 -2.91 -12.92 -22.68
N PRO A 6 -2.07 -11.88 -22.81
CA PRO A 6 -0.85 -11.76 -22.02
C PRO A 6 -1.20 -11.93 -20.54
N GLY A 7 -0.45 -12.81 -19.85
CA GLY A 7 -0.67 -13.10 -18.44
C GLY A 7 -0.67 -11.80 -17.64
N ARG A 8 -1.76 -11.54 -16.91
CA ARG A 8 -1.93 -10.27 -16.18
C ARG A 8 -0.85 -10.17 -15.10
N LYS A 9 0.01 -9.17 -15.20
CA LYS A 9 1.00 -8.83 -14.16
C LYS A 9 0.26 -8.39 -12.89
N SER A 10 0.77 -8.76 -11.71
CA SER A 10 0.27 -8.26 -10.42
C SER A 10 0.42 -6.74 -10.35
N CYS A 11 -0.59 -6.05 -9.83
CA CYS A 11 -0.58 -4.62 -9.59
C CYS A 11 0.04 -4.33 -8.22
N THR A 12 1.11 -3.55 -8.17
CA THR A 12 1.78 -3.16 -6.93
C THR A 12 1.15 -1.90 -6.36
N VAL A 13 0.51 -2.04 -5.20
CA VAL A 13 -0.18 -0.97 -4.48
C VAL A 13 0.66 -0.55 -3.27
N GLY A 14 1.11 0.70 -3.26
CA GLY A 14 1.71 1.34 -2.09
C GLY A 14 0.65 2.08 -1.29
N VAL A 15 0.73 2.01 0.03
CA VAL A 15 -0.08 2.81 0.96
C VAL A 15 0.85 3.73 1.74
N TYR A 16 0.71 5.04 1.56
CA TYR A 16 1.55 6.03 2.22
C TYR A 16 1.16 6.20 3.69
N LEU A 17 2.13 6.09 4.60
CA LEU A 17 1.96 6.29 6.03
C LEU A 17 2.77 7.51 6.47
N PHE A 18 2.16 8.32 7.31
CA PHE A 18 2.76 9.52 7.88
C PHE A 18 2.21 9.73 9.30
N ASP A 19 2.88 10.57 10.09
CA ASP A 19 2.41 10.84 11.45
C ASP A 19 1.02 11.48 11.43
N ASP A 20 0.16 11.07 12.36
CA ASP A 20 -1.26 11.44 12.44
C ASP A 20 -2.12 10.99 11.24
N VAL A 21 -1.68 9.97 10.49
CA VAL A 21 -2.52 9.27 9.49
C VAL A 21 -3.75 8.64 10.15
N GLU A 22 -4.91 8.70 9.49
CA GLU A 22 -6.12 8.02 9.97
C GLU A 22 -6.04 6.51 9.70
N ILE A 23 -6.21 5.73 10.77
CA ILE A 23 -6.06 4.27 10.70
C ILE A 23 -7.02 3.65 9.69
N LEU A 24 -8.29 4.09 9.69
CA LEU A 24 -9.31 3.54 8.80
C LEU A 24 -9.01 3.83 7.33
N ASP A 25 -8.42 4.98 7.04
CA ASP A 25 -8.15 5.43 5.68
C ASP A 25 -7.03 4.62 5.01
N PHE A 26 -6.03 4.17 5.77
CA PHE A 26 -4.99 3.28 5.24
C PHE A 26 -5.39 1.80 5.34
N ALA A 27 -6.03 1.40 6.45
CA ALA A 27 -6.39 0.00 6.70
C ALA A 27 -7.48 -0.49 5.74
N GLY A 28 -8.47 0.37 5.42
CA GLY A 28 -9.57 0.01 4.53
C GLY A 28 -9.07 -0.46 3.16
N PRO A 29 -8.35 0.37 2.39
CA PRO A 29 -7.79 -0.05 1.11
C PRO A 29 -6.81 -1.21 1.24
N TYR A 30 -5.96 -1.23 2.28
CA TYR A 30 -5.03 -2.33 2.53
C TYR A 30 -5.75 -3.68 2.65
N GLU A 31 -6.81 -3.75 3.46
CA GLU A 31 -7.61 -4.96 3.62
C GLU A 31 -8.38 -5.33 2.35
N VAL A 32 -8.89 -4.36 1.59
CA VAL A 32 -9.59 -4.62 0.33
C VAL A 32 -8.68 -5.33 -0.68
N PHE A 33 -7.48 -4.79 -0.95
CA PHE A 33 -6.58 -5.35 -1.95
C PHE A 33 -6.01 -6.72 -1.53
N THR A 34 -5.58 -6.85 -0.27
CA THR A 34 -5.07 -8.13 0.25
C THR A 34 -6.17 -9.20 0.29
N THR A 35 -7.40 -8.83 0.65
CA THR A 35 -8.55 -9.74 0.60
C THR A 35 -8.89 -10.15 -0.82
N ALA A 36 -8.87 -9.21 -1.78
CA ALA A 36 -9.08 -9.52 -3.19
C ALA A 36 -8.04 -10.53 -3.72
N SER A 37 -6.76 -10.36 -3.39
CA SER A 37 -5.71 -11.32 -3.74
C SER A 37 -5.95 -12.70 -3.10
N ARG A 38 -6.27 -12.74 -1.81
CA ARG A 38 -6.59 -13.98 -1.08
C ARG A 38 -7.78 -14.73 -1.69
N LEU A 39 -8.85 -14.02 -2.07
CA LEU A 39 -10.03 -14.63 -2.69
C LEU A 39 -9.74 -15.09 -4.12
N SER A 40 -8.99 -14.31 -4.91
CA SER A 40 -8.56 -14.69 -6.25
C SER A 40 -7.72 -15.96 -6.23
N HIS A 41 -6.75 -16.05 -5.32
CA HIS A 41 -5.92 -17.25 -5.17
C HIS A 41 -6.77 -18.48 -4.79
N ARG A 42 -7.77 -18.32 -3.91
CA ARG A 42 -8.69 -19.43 -3.55
C ARG A 42 -9.52 -19.91 -4.73
N ALA A 43 -10.01 -19.00 -5.57
CA ALA A 43 -10.82 -19.33 -6.73
C ALA A 43 -9.99 -19.97 -7.85
N THR A 44 -8.77 -19.47 -8.09
CA THR A 44 -7.88 -19.91 -9.16
C THR A 44 -6.43 -19.99 -8.68
N PRO A 45 -6.01 -21.10 -8.03
CA PRO A 45 -4.69 -21.18 -7.37
C PRO A 45 -3.47 -21.10 -8.29
N ALA A 46 -3.64 -21.42 -9.57
CA ALA A 46 -2.57 -21.34 -10.56
C ALA A 46 -2.42 -19.95 -11.19
N SER A 47 -3.33 -19.02 -10.89
CA SER A 47 -3.27 -17.65 -11.41
C SER A 47 -2.35 -16.78 -10.55
N PRO A 48 -1.62 -15.83 -11.14
CA PRO A 48 -0.82 -14.87 -10.38
C PRO A 48 -1.72 -14.04 -9.46
N GLU A 49 -1.17 -13.59 -8.32
CA GLU A 49 -1.89 -12.67 -7.45
C GLU A 49 -2.24 -11.38 -8.21
N PRO A 50 -3.47 -10.86 -8.07
CA PRO A 50 -3.88 -9.65 -8.75
C PRO A 50 -3.24 -8.39 -8.17
N PHE A 51 -2.92 -8.40 -6.87
CA PHE A 51 -2.33 -7.26 -6.17
C PHE A 51 -1.24 -7.68 -5.21
N THR A 52 -0.17 -6.88 -5.17
CA THR A 52 0.88 -6.91 -4.14
C THR A 52 0.80 -5.59 -3.38
N VAL A 53 0.52 -5.64 -2.08
CA VAL A 53 0.29 -4.44 -1.26
C VAL A 53 1.48 -4.22 -0.33
N CYS A 54 1.95 -2.98 -0.20
CA CYS A 54 2.99 -2.60 0.74
C CYS A 54 2.72 -1.23 1.35
N THR A 55 3.33 -0.97 2.50
CA THR A 55 3.30 0.32 3.19
C THR A 55 4.60 1.08 2.98
N ILE A 56 4.49 2.38 2.77
CA ILE A 56 5.60 3.27 2.47
C ILE A 56 5.49 4.48 3.38
N ALA A 57 6.58 4.91 3.99
CA ALA A 57 6.64 6.17 4.72
C ALA A 57 7.92 6.92 4.34
N ARG A 58 8.11 8.15 4.82
CA ARG A 58 9.36 8.90 4.60
C ARG A 58 10.61 8.09 4.98
N THR A 59 10.61 7.48 6.16
CA THR A 59 11.66 6.56 6.64
C THR A 59 11.06 5.20 6.97
N ARG A 60 11.90 4.26 7.43
CA ARG A 60 11.45 2.98 7.99
C ARG A 60 11.27 3.04 9.50
N ASP A 61 11.14 4.22 10.10
CA ASP A 61 10.87 4.33 11.52
C ASP A 61 9.37 4.10 11.80
N LEU A 62 9.02 3.88 13.08
CA LEU A 62 7.62 3.74 13.47
C LEU A 62 6.85 5.05 13.20
N VAL A 63 5.75 4.93 12.47
CA VAL A 63 4.78 6.00 12.24
C VAL A 63 3.75 5.98 13.35
N ARG A 64 3.44 7.15 13.92
CA ARG A 64 2.38 7.29 14.92
C ARG A 64 1.09 7.73 14.25
N ALA A 65 0.16 6.79 14.04
CA ALA A 65 -1.16 7.09 13.50
C ALA A 65 -2.01 7.91 14.50
N ARG A 66 -3.11 8.50 14.00
CA ARG A 66 -4.09 9.23 14.79
C ARG A 66 -4.61 8.34 15.93
N ALA A 67 -4.61 8.89 17.15
CA ALA A 67 -4.89 8.18 18.41
C ALA A 67 -3.76 7.27 18.96
N GLY A 68 -2.56 7.34 18.37
CA GLY A 68 -1.32 6.86 18.99
C GLY A 68 -0.90 5.43 18.67
N LEU A 69 -1.60 4.73 17.77
CA LEU A 69 -1.15 3.44 17.25
C LEU A 69 0.18 3.60 16.52
N LEU A 70 1.15 2.74 16.82
CA LEU A 70 2.43 2.71 16.14
C LEU A 70 2.41 1.68 15.02
N VAL A 71 2.81 2.09 13.82
CA VAL A 71 2.83 1.25 12.62
C VAL A 71 4.24 1.25 12.04
N GLN A 72 4.76 0.07 11.74
CA GLN A 72 6.05 -0.11 11.10
C GLN A 72 5.84 -0.18 9.58
N PRO A 73 6.31 0.80 8.77
CA PRO A 73 6.25 0.72 7.31
C PRO A 73 7.20 -0.34 6.76
N ASP A 74 6.82 -0.95 5.64
CA ASP A 74 7.64 -1.94 4.92
C ASP A 74 8.86 -1.28 4.28
N TYR A 75 8.64 -0.12 3.66
CA TYR A 75 9.61 0.61 2.84
C TYR A 75 9.68 2.09 3.20
N SER A 76 10.81 2.73 2.86
CA SER A 76 10.92 4.19 2.86
C SER A 76 10.59 4.75 1.47
N ALA A 77 10.24 6.03 1.39
CA ALA A 77 9.99 6.76 0.15
C ALA A 77 11.21 6.75 -0.78
N ALA A 78 12.42 6.72 -0.23
CA ALA A 78 13.65 6.58 -1.01
C ALA A 78 13.96 5.13 -1.47
N ARG A 79 13.32 4.11 -0.88
CA ARG A 79 13.64 2.71 -1.13
C ARG A 79 12.40 1.82 -1.02
N HIS A 80 11.61 1.81 -2.08
CA HIS A 80 10.42 0.97 -2.26
C HIS A 80 10.43 0.30 -3.65
N PRO A 81 9.64 -0.77 -3.88
CA PRO A 81 9.47 -1.36 -5.22
C PRO A 81 8.78 -0.38 -6.18
N SER A 82 8.85 -0.61 -7.48
CA SER A 82 8.04 0.15 -8.45
C SER A 82 6.55 -0.03 -8.13
N LEU A 83 5.82 1.08 -8.04
CA LEU A 83 4.40 1.09 -7.74
C LEU A 83 3.59 1.30 -9.02
N ASP A 84 2.47 0.60 -9.14
CA ASP A 84 1.46 0.86 -10.16
C ASP A 84 0.39 1.83 -9.62
N VAL A 85 0.14 1.79 -8.31
CA VAL A 85 -0.78 2.69 -7.58
C VAL A 85 -0.16 3.10 -6.26
N LEU A 86 -0.26 4.39 -5.92
CA LEU A 86 0.01 4.92 -4.59
C LEU A 86 -1.30 5.44 -3.98
N ILE A 87 -1.62 5.01 -2.77
CA ILE A 87 -2.74 5.49 -1.98
C ILE A 87 -2.20 6.44 -0.94
N VAL A 88 -2.73 7.66 -0.92
CA VAL A 88 -2.45 8.66 0.10
C VAL A 88 -3.68 8.78 1.01
N PRO A 89 -3.65 8.21 2.22
CA PRO A 89 -4.77 8.25 3.16
C PRO A 89 -5.02 9.65 3.72
N GLY A 90 -6.19 9.87 4.32
CA GLY A 90 -6.46 11.06 5.13
C GLY A 90 -5.70 11.07 6.46
N GLY A 91 -5.61 12.24 7.08
CA GLY A 91 -4.84 12.47 8.30
C GLY A 91 -4.65 13.95 8.61
N VAL A 92 -3.88 14.25 9.66
CA VAL A 92 -3.42 15.62 9.94
C VAL A 92 -2.17 15.91 9.12
N VAL A 93 -2.35 16.53 7.95
CA VAL A 93 -1.28 16.65 6.95
C VAL A 93 -0.39 17.89 7.09
N THR A 94 -0.68 18.81 8.01
CA THR A 94 0.02 20.10 8.07
C THR A 94 1.53 19.95 8.26
N ALA A 95 1.96 19.04 9.14
CA ALA A 95 3.38 18.76 9.35
C ALA A 95 3.98 18.04 8.13
N GLU A 96 3.25 17.07 7.59
CA GLU A 96 3.70 16.27 6.44
C GLU A 96 3.91 17.12 5.18
N LEU A 97 3.03 18.09 4.92
CA LEU A 97 3.15 19.02 3.78
C LEU A 97 4.35 19.97 3.88
N ALA A 98 4.96 20.11 5.06
CA ALA A 98 6.15 20.93 5.25
C ALA A 98 7.45 20.16 4.91
N GLU A 99 7.37 18.85 4.66
CA GLU A 99 8.50 18.00 4.33
C GLU A 99 8.76 18.01 2.81
N PRO A 100 9.83 18.65 2.31
CA PRO A 100 10.06 18.85 0.89
C PRO A 100 10.58 17.60 0.15
N GLU A 101 10.98 16.57 0.90
CA GLU A 101 11.56 15.33 0.39
C GLU A 101 10.56 14.17 0.30
N VAL A 102 9.29 14.45 0.62
CA VAL A 102 8.15 13.51 0.53
C VAL A 102 7.30 13.82 -0.70
#